data_AF-A0A087G5U3-F1
#
_entry.id   AF-A0A087G5U3-F1
#
_cell.length_a   1.000
_cell.length_b   1.000
_cell.length_c   1.000
_cell.angle_alpha   90.00
_cell.angle_beta   90.00
_cell.angle_gamma   90.00
#
_symmetry.space_group_name_H-M   'P 1'
#
loop_
_entity.id
_entity.type
_entity.pdbx_description
1 polymer ?
#
loop_
_entity_poly.entity_id
_entity_poly.type
_entity_poly.pdbx_seq_one_letter_code
_entity_poly.pdbx_strand_id
1 'polypeptide(L)'
;MASRRILSTLLHVLLFIDNIFRFTQANSEVSALLGRIPSAVGYQPTLASDLGALQERITTTKKGSITSVQAIYVPADDLTDPAPATTFAHLDATTVLSRQISELGIYPAVDPLDSTSRMLSPHILGEEHYNTARGVQKVLQNYKNLQDIIAILGMDELSEDDKLTVARARKIQRFLSQPFHVAEIFTGAPGKYVDLKENITSFQGLLDGKYDDLSEQSFYMVGGIDEVVAKAEKIAKESAA
;
A
#
# COMPACT_ATOMS: atom_id res chain seq x y z
N MET A 1 -19.97 -7.39 23.03
CA MET A 1 -19.29 -8.07 24.16
C MET A 1 -17.82 -8.38 23.90
N ALA A 2 -17.44 -8.92 22.73
CA ALA A 2 -16.05 -9.35 22.46
C ALA A 2 -14.99 -8.22 22.53
N SER A 3 -15.18 -7.06 21.85
CA SER A 3 -14.13 -6.02 21.87
C SER A 3 -13.90 -5.38 23.25
N ARG A 4 -14.93 -5.25 24.10
CA ARG A 4 -14.76 -4.81 25.50
C ARG A 4 -13.93 -5.79 26.34
N ARG A 5 -14.02 -7.09 26.05
CA ARG A 5 -13.23 -8.13 26.73
C ARG A 5 -11.78 -8.10 26.27
N ILE A 6 -11.53 -7.93 24.97
CA ILE A 6 -10.18 -7.80 24.41
C ILE A 6 -9.48 -6.55 24.95
N LEU A 7 -10.15 -5.39 24.91
CA LEU A 7 -9.62 -4.13 25.40
C LEU A 7 -9.50 -4.06 26.94
N SER A 8 -9.95 -5.08 27.67
CA SER A 8 -9.71 -5.23 29.11
C SER A 8 -8.61 -6.23 29.46
N THR A 9 -8.04 -6.92 28.45
CA THR A 9 -6.89 -7.82 28.57
C THR A 9 -5.62 -7.16 28.01
N LEU A 10 -4.43 -7.66 28.41
CA LEU A 10 -3.12 -7.21 27.91
C LEU A 10 -2.78 -7.71 26.48
N LEU A 11 -3.79 -7.87 25.63
CA LEU A 11 -3.66 -8.50 24.31
C LEU A 11 -3.72 -7.46 23.18
N HIS A 12 -2.93 -7.71 22.13
CA HIS A 12 -2.98 -6.99 20.86
C HIS A 12 -3.64 -7.91 19.82
N VAL A 13 -4.73 -7.44 19.20
CA VAL A 13 -5.54 -8.24 18.29
C VAL A 13 -5.54 -7.62 16.89
N LEU A 14 -5.35 -8.46 15.88
CA LEU A 14 -5.53 -8.09 14.48
C LEU A 14 -6.95 -8.51 14.04
N LEU A 15 -7.77 -7.55 13.61
CA LEU A 15 -9.14 -7.76 13.15
C LEU A 15 -9.22 -7.57 11.64
N PHE A 16 -9.43 -8.67 10.91
CA PHE A 16 -9.68 -8.61 9.48
C PHE A 16 -11.18 -8.47 9.21
N ILE A 17 -11.57 -7.39 8.54
CA ILE A 17 -12.94 -7.21 8.03
C ILE A 17 -12.86 -7.35 6.51
N ASP A 18 -13.30 -8.50 6.01
CA ASP A 18 -13.41 -8.72 4.58
C ASP A 18 -14.66 -7.98 4.05
N ASN A 19 -14.39 -6.80 3.50
CA ASN A 19 -15.35 -5.93 2.83
C ASN A 19 -16.35 -5.21 3.75
N ILE A 20 -15.90 -4.10 4.35
CA ILE A 20 -16.75 -3.23 5.19
C ILE A 20 -17.94 -2.62 4.42
N PHE A 21 -17.85 -2.51 3.09
CA PHE A 21 -18.98 -2.05 2.27
C PHE A 21 -20.20 -2.98 2.39
N ARG A 22 -19.99 -4.29 2.56
CA ARG A 22 -21.10 -5.25 2.74
C ARG A 22 -21.85 -5.04 4.05
N PHE A 23 -21.17 -4.56 5.10
CA PHE A 23 -21.82 -4.13 6.32
C PHE A 23 -22.76 -2.94 6.06
N THR A 24 -22.31 -1.95 5.28
CA THR A 24 -23.14 -0.82 4.89
C THR A 24 -24.33 -1.25 4.02
N GLN A 25 -24.10 -2.11 3.03
CA GLN A 25 -25.15 -2.61 2.15
C GLN A 25 -26.26 -3.33 2.92
N ALA A 26 -25.89 -4.24 3.83
CA ALA A 26 -26.87 -4.96 4.66
C ALA A 26 -27.71 -4.00 5.52
N ASN A 27 -27.10 -2.96 6.10
CA ASN A 27 -27.82 -1.95 6.86
C ASN A 27 -28.75 -1.10 5.98
N SER A 28 -28.35 -0.81 4.74
CA SER A 28 -29.21 -0.13 3.77
C SER A 28 -30.45 -0.95 3.44
N GLU A 29 -30.29 -2.24 3.16
CA GLU A 29 -31.39 -3.18 2.88
C GLU A 29 -32.34 -3.31 4.08
N VAL A 30 -31.80 -3.45 5.30
CA VAL A 30 -32.61 -3.49 6.54
C VAL A 30 -33.34 -2.17 6.76
N SER A 31 -32.69 -1.03 6.53
CA SER A 31 -33.31 0.30 6.68
C SER A 31 -34.50 0.49 5.74
N ALA A 32 -34.37 0.02 4.49
CA ALA A 32 -35.46 0.05 3.52
C ALA A 32 -36.64 -0.84 3.96
N LEU A 33 -36.38 -2.04 4.46
CA LEU A 33 -37.42 -2.95 4.99
C LEU A 33 -38.13 -2.40 6.23
N LEU A 34 -37.45 -1.60 7.04
CA LEU A 34 -38.03 -0.89 8.19
C LEU A 34 -38.84 0.35 7.79
N GLY A 35 -38.97 0.66 6.50
CA GLY A 35 -39.73 1.80 6.00
C GLY A 35 -39.07 3.15 6.27
N ARG A 36 -37.76 3.19 6.54
CA ARG A 36 -37.03 4.45 6.71
C ARG A 36 -36.82 5.10 5.35
N ILE A 37 -36.96 6.43 5.30
CA ILE A 37 -36.69 7.20 4.09
C ILE A 37 -35.19 7.10 3.76
N PRO A 38 -34.80 6.71 2.53
CA PRO A 38 -33.40 6.62 2.14
C PRO A 38 -32.75 8.00 2.04
N SER A 39 -31.43 8.04 2.24
CA SER A 39 -30.59 9.23 2.09
C SER A 39 -29.93 9.26 0.70
N ALA A 40 -28.83 10.00 0.57
CA ALA A 40 -28.05 10.11 -0.65
C ALA A 40 -27.72 8.73 -1.25
N VAL A 41 -27.89 8.60 -2.57
CA VAL A 41 -27.55 7.40 -3.35
C VAL A 41 -28.29 6.12 -2.87
N GLY A 42 -29.33 6.26 -2.05
CA GLY A 42 -30.14 5.13 -1.57
C GLY A 42 -29.62 4.47 -0.29
N TYR A 43 -28.61 5.03 0.38
CA TYR A 43 -28.14 4.52 1.68
C TYR A 43 -29.10 4.82 2.83
N GLN A 44 -28.95 4.11 3.93
CA GLN A 44 -29.69 4.38 5.16
C GLN A 44 -29.37 5.78 5.72
N PRO A 45 -30.35 6.51 6.30
CA PRO A 45 -30.10 7.81 6.92
C PRO A 45 -29.19 7.73 8.16
N THR A 46 -28.98 6.52 8.70
CA THR A 46 -28.12 6.23 9.86
C THR A 46 -26.70 5.81 9.47
N LEU A 47 -26.29 5.96 8.20
CA LEU A 47 -25.01 5.45 7.68
C LEU A 47 -23.82 5.82 8.58
N ALA A 48 -23.68 7.13 8.88
CA ALA A 48 -22.57 7.63 9.68
C ALA A 48 -22.60 7.12 11.12
N SER A 49 -23.78 7.06 11.75
CA SER A 49 -23.89 6.57 13.13
C SER A 49 -23.65 5.07 13.25
N ASP A 50 -24.15 4.27 12.29
CA ASP A 50 -23.99 2.82 12.30
C ASP A 50 -22.53 2.42 12.06
N LEU A 51 -21.88 3.10 11.10
CA LEU A 51 -20.47 2.88 10.81
C LEU A 51 -19.58 3.38 11.96
N GLY A 52 -19.85 4.58 12.49
CA GLY A 52 -19.11 5.13 13.62
C GLY A 52 -19.20 4.24 14.86
N ALA A 53 -20.37 3.69 15.17
CA ALA A 53 -20.54 2.77 16.30
C ALA A 53 -19.69 1.49 16.18
N LEU A 54 -19.39 1.04 14.95
CA LEU A 54 -18.48 -0.07 14.70
C LEU A 54 -17.02 0.37 14.79
N GLN A 55 -16.65 1.45 14.09
CA GLN A 55 -15.26 1.91 13.98
C GLN A 55 -14.71 2.38 15.33
N GLU A 56 -15.48 3.13 16.13
CA GLU A 56 -15.03 3.62 17.44
C GLU A 56 -14.76 2.52 18.47
N ARG A 57 -15.21 1.28 18.19
CA ARG A 57 -14.89 0.11 19.02
C ARG A 57 -13.56 -0.54 18.66
N ILE A 58 -12.98 -0.17 17.54
CA ILE A 58 -11.69 -0.60 17.02
C ILE A 58 -10.70 0.50 17.38
N THR A 59 -10.09 0.40 18.56
CA THR A 59 -9.20 1.43 19.06
C THR A 59 -8.12 0.84 19.96
N THR A 60 -7.17 1.68 20.35
CA THR A 60 -6.13 1.35 21.32
C THR A 60 -6.51 1.90 22.69
N THR A 61 -6.35 1.09 23.73
CA THR A 61 -6.55 1.48 25.13
C THR A 61 -5.27 1.26 25.92
N LYS A 62 -5.26 1.70 27.18
CA LYS A 62 -4.11 1.46 28.09
C LYS A 62 -3.83 -0.02 28.37
N LYS A 63 -4.78 -0.92 28.10
CA LYS A 63 -4.66 -2.35 28.40
C LYS A 63 -4.39 -3.17 27.15
N GLY A 64 -4.99 -2.84 26.01
CA GLY A 64 -4.77 -3.60 24.78
C GLY A 64 -5.19 -2.79 23.55
N SER A 65 -4.93 -3.36 22.37
CA SER A 65 -5.27 -2.73 21.10
C SER A 65 -5.98 -3.69 20.15
N ILE A 66 -6.82 -3.12 19.29
CA ILE A 66 -7.35 -3.80 18.13
C ILE A 66 -6.88 -3.01 16.91
N THR A 67 -5.99 -3.60 16.13
CA THR A 67 -5.61 -3.09 14.80
C THR A 67 -6.52 -3.76 13.80
N SER A 68 -7.24 -3.00 12.99
CA SER A 68 -8.12 -3.58 11.97
C SER A 68 -7.60 -3.35 10.57
N VAL A 69 -7.61 -4.41 9.77
CA VAL A 69 -7.37 -4.37 8.33
C VAL A 69 -8.71 -4.60 7.65
N GLN A 70 -9.20 -3.57 6.96
CA GLN A 70 -10.54 -3.56 6.40
C GLN A 70 -10.45 -3.46 4.89
N ALA A 71 -10.92 -4.48 4.17
CA ALA A 71 -11.10 -4.34 2.73
C ALA A 71 -12.29 -3.41 2.47
N ILE A 72 -12.14 -2.48 1.54
CA ILE A 72 -13.18 -1.55 1.12
C ILE A 72 -13.44 -1.80 -0.37
N TYR A 73 -14.66 -2.19 -0.69
CA TYR A 73 -15.13 -2.16 -2.07
C TYR A 73 -15.60 -0.75 -2.41
N VAL A 74 -15.06 -0.17 -3.48
CA VAL A 74 -15.47 1.13 -4.01
C VAL A 74 -16.44 0.89 -5.17
N PRO A 75 -17.74 1.23 -5.03
CA PRO A 75 -18.70 1.03 -6.10
C PRO A 75 -18.33 1.87 -7.34
N ALA A 76 -18.26 1.21 -8.50
CA ALA A 76 -17.97 1.86 -9.79
C ALA A 76 -16.68 2.72 -9.79
N ASP A 77 -15.70 2.39 -8.95
CA ASP A 77 -14.46 3.15 -8.76
C ASP A 77 -14.69 4.62 -8.32
N ASP A 78 -15.88 4.94 -7.77
CA ASP A 78 -16.24 6.27 -7.28
C ASP A 78 -15.94 6.44 -5.78
N LEU A 79 -14.84 7.12 -5.47
CA LEU A 79 -14.44 7.47 -4.09
C LEU A 79 -15.36 8.51 -3.44
N THR A 80 -16.23 9.17 -4.22
CA THR A 80 -17.18 10.17 -3.72
C THR A 80 -18.49 9.55 -3.24
N ASP A 81 -18.69 8.23 -3.46
CA ASP A 81 -19.82 7.50 -2.88
C ASP A 81 -19.85 7.68 -1.35
N PRO A 82 -21.04 7.94 -0.74
CA PRO A 82 -21.16 8.18 0.69
C PRO A 82 -20.56 7.08 1.58
N ALA A 83 -20.58 5.81 1.17
CA ALA A 83 -20.12 4.70 1.98
C ALA A 83 -18.57 4.65 2.10
N PRO A 84 -17.78 4.63 0.99
CA PRO A 84 -16.34 4.83 1.05
C PRO A 84 -15.96 6.15 1.73
N ALA A 85 -16.59 7.27 1.37
CA ALA A 85 -16.26 8.59 1.94
C ALA A 85 -16.40 8.62 3.47
N THR A 86 -17.48 8.06 4.02
CA THR A 86 -17.69 7.96 5.47
C THR A 86 -16.69 7.00 6.11
N THR A 87 -16.36 5.90 5.44
CA THR A 87 -15.38 4.91 5.94
C THR A 87 -13.99 5.52 6.04
N PHE A 88 -13.54 6.25 5.02
CA PHE A 88 -12.21 6.86 4.99
C PHE A 88 -11.98 7.86 6.11
N ALA A 89 -13.02 8.55 6.59
CA ALA A 89 -12.90 9.47 7.72
C ALA A 89 -12.42 8.78 9.02
N HIS A 90 -12.72 7.49 9.18
CA HIS A 90 -12.31 6.69 10.34
C HIS A 90 -10.98 5.95 10.17
N LEU A 91 -10.40 5.91 8.96
CA LEU A 91 -9.17 5.18 8.72
C LEU A 91 -7.92 6.03 9.03
N ASP A 92 -6.96 5.40 9.70
CA ASP A 92 -5.65 6.02 9.97
C ASP A 92 -4.65 5.82 8.83
N ALA A 93 -4.87 4.81 7.99
CA ALA A 93 -4.07 4.54 6.81
C ALA A 93 -4.95 3.94 5.70
N THR A 94 -4.61 4.25 4.46
CA THR A 94 -5.22 3.69 3.25
C THR A 94 -4.13 3.02 2.42
N THR A 95 -4.37 1.76 2.05
CA THR A 95 -3.52 1.02 1.12
C THR A 95 -4.33 0.76 -0.13
N VAL A 96 -4.05 1.52 -1.19
CA VAL A 96 -4.76 1.44 -2.46
C VAL A 96 -4.14 0.35 -3.31
N LEU A 97 -4.96 -0.56 -3.84
CA LEU A 97 -4.51 -1.59 -4.77
C LEU A 97 -4.87 -1.17 -6.19
N SER A 98 -3.89 -1.14 -7.09
CA SER A 98 -4.04 -0.66 -8.46
C SER A 98 -3.93 -1.80 -9.48
N ARG A 99 -4.89 -1.84 -10.41
CA ARG A 99 -4.85 -2.78 -11.54
C ARG A 99 -3.63 -2.54 -12.44
N GLN A 100 -3.29 -1.28 -12.70
CA GLN A 100 -2.16 -0.90 -13.55
C GLN A 100 -0.84 -1.47 -13.00
N ILE A 101 -0.67 -1.50 -11.68
CA ILE A 101 0.53 -2.06 -11.02
C ILE A 101 0.53 -3.59 -11.12
N SER A 102 -0.63 -4.22 -10.96
CA SER A 102 -0.79 -5.67 -11.12
C SER A 102 -0.48 -6.14 -12.55
N GLU A 103 -0.87 -5.36 -13.57
CA GLU A 103 -0.58 -5.64 -14.99
C GLU A 103 0.92 -5.58 -15.30
N LEU A 104 1.70 -4.83 -14.52
CA LEU A 104 3.16 -4.83 -14.59
C LEU A 104 3.79 -6.07 -13.92
N GLY A 105 2.99 -6.96 -13.32
CA GLY A 105 3.44 -8.13 -12.57
C GLY A 105 3.96 -7.81 -11.16
N ILE A 106 3.72 -6.61 -10.65
CA ILE A 106 4.22 -6.19 -9.32
C ILE A 106 3.22 -6.63 -8.25
N TYR A 107 3.70 -7.46 -7.32
CA TYR A 107 2.92 -7.94 -6.18
C TYR A 107 3.67 -7.69 -4.87
N PRO A 108 3.02 -7.10 -3.84
CA PRO A 108 1.62 -6.64 -3.84
C PRO A 108 1.40 -5.41 -4.74
N ALA A 109 0.22 -5.32 -5.36
CA ALA A 109 -0.12 -4.26 -6.31
C ALA A 109 -0.51 -2.94 -5.63
N VAL A 110 0.26 -2.52 -4.63
CA VAL A 110 0.01 -1.29 -3.86
C VAL A 110 0.42 -0.07 -4.67
N ASP A 111 -0.44 0.93 -4.75
CA ASP A 111 -0.08 2.24 -5.31
C ASP A 111 0.64 3.08 -4.24
N PRO A 112 1.95 3.36 -4.39
CA PRO A 112 2.74 4.08 -3.38
C PRO A 112 2.46 5.59 -3.33
N LEU A 113 1.79 6.15 -4.33
CA LEU A 113 1.45 7.58 -4.40
C LEU A 113 0.02 7.83 -3.89
N ASP A 114 -0.92 6.93 -4.18
CA ASP A 114 -2.32 7.05 -3.75
C ASP A 114 -2.56 6.45 -2.34
N SER A 115 -1.64 5.61 -1.85
CA SER A 115 -1.68 5.11 -0.47
C SER A 115 -1.17 6.15 0.53
N THR A 116 -1.86 6.27 1.67
CA THR A 116 -1.55 7.30 2.67
C THR A 116 -1.58 6.74 4.09
N SER A 117 -0.92 7.43 5.02
CA SER A 117 -1.00 7.12 6.44
C SER A 117 -0.82 8.36 7.28
N ARG A 118 -1.63 8.50 8.34
CA ARG A 118 -1.44 9.53 9.37
C ARG A 118 -0.15 9.32 10.17
N MET A 119 0.38 8.10 10.18
CA MET A 119 1.64 7.79 10.85
C MET A 119 2.86 8.27 10.06
N LEU A 120 2.72 8.65 8.78
CA LEU A 120 3.81 9.15 7.94
C LEU A 120 4.19 10.59 8.33
N SER A 121 4.78 10.73 9.51
CA SER A 121 5.22 11.99 10.13
C SER A 121 6.58 11.78 10.81
N PRO A 122 7.52 12.74 10.69
CA PRO A 122 8.84 12.64 11.30
C PRO A 122 8.77 12.57 12.83
N HIS A 123 7.72 13.14 13.44
CA HIS A 123 7.49 13.08 14.88
C HIS A 123 7.11 11.68 15.39
N ILE A 124 6.62 10.81 14.51
CA ILE A 124 6.19 9.44 14.85
C ILE A 124 7.25 8.43 14.40
N LEU A 125 7.77 8.56 13.18
CA LEU A 125 8.68 7.58 12.58
C LEU A 125 10.17 7.89 12.79
N GLY A 126 10.50 9.11 13.18
CA GLY A 126 11.85 9.65 13.09
C GLY A 126 12.19 10.19 11.70
N GLU A 127 13.24 11.01 11.64
CA GLU A 127 13.67 11.70 10.41
C GLU A 127 14.11 10.73 9.32
N GLU A 128 14.87 9.70 9.66
CA GLU A 128 15.44 8.77 8.67
C GLU A 128 14.34 8.08 7.85
N HIS A 129 13.43 7.37 8.52
CA HIS A 129 12.33 6.69 7.85
C HIS A 129 11.43 7.66 7.07
N TYR A 130 11.09 8.80 7.67
CA TYR A 130 10.23 9.80 7.02
C TYR A 130 10.88 10.34 5.72
N ASN A 131 12.15 10.72 5.78
CA ASN A 131 12.86 11.30 4.64
C ASN A 131 13.08 10.26 3.53
N THR A 132 13.40 9.01 3.88
CA THR A 132 13.49 7.92 2.89
C THR A 132 12.15 7.70 2.19
N ALA A 133 11.04 7.60 2.94
CA ALA A 133 9.71 7.39 2.35
C ALA A 133 9.28 8.56 1.46
N ARG A 134 9.52 9.82 1.89
CA ARG A 134 9.25 11.01 1.06
C ARG A 134 10.15 11.10 -0.17
N GLY A 135 11.41 10.69 -0.05
CA GLY A 135 12.33 10.60 -1.18
C GLY A 135 11.85 9.60 -2.24
N VAL A 136 11.43 8.41 -1.82
CA VAL A 136 10.83 7.40 -2.69
C VAL A 136 9.58 7.94 -3.40
N GLN A 137 8.66 8.56 -2.66
CA GLN A 137 7.46 9.17 -3.25
C GLN A 137 7.80 10.26 -4.26
N LYS A 138 8.80 11.11 -3.97
CA LYS A 138 9.23 12.17 -4.88
C LYS A 138 9.79 11.61 -6.20
N VAL A 139 10.63 10.57 -6.14
CA VAL A 139 11.18 9.93 -7.34
C VAL A 139 10.07 9.31 -8.19
N LEU A 140 9.13 8.59 -7.55
CA LEU A 140 8.00 7.98 -8.25
C LEU A 140 7.02 9.02 -8.85
N GLN A 141 6.79 10.13 -8.15
CA GLN A 141 5.96 11.23 -8.66
C GLN A 141 6.61 11.89 -9.88
N ASN A 142 7.92 12.16 -9.82
CA ASN A 142 8.66 12.69 -10.96
C ASN A 142 8.59 11.74 -12.15
N TYR A 143 8.77 10.44 -11.92
CA TYR A 143 8.63 9.44 -12.97
C TYR A 143 7.23 9.43 -13.59
N LYS A 144 6.16 9.50 -12.79
CA LYS A 144 4.78 9.60 -13.29
C LYS A 144 4.59 10.82 -14.19
N ASN A 145 5.16 11.97 -13.84
CA ASN A 145 5.11 13.17 -14.67
C ASN A 145 5.89 13.02 -16.00
N LEU A 146 6.97 12.23 -15.99
CA LEU A 146 7.77 11.96 -17.20
C LEU A 146 7.15 10.89 -18.10
N GLN A 147 6.24 10.04 -17.61
CA GLN A 147 5.64 8.95 -18.39
C GLN A 147 4.91 9.44 -19.65
N ASP A 148 4.15 10.54 -19.57
CA ASP A 148 3.44 11.10 -20.72
C ASP A 148 4.41 11.62 -21.79
N ILE A 149 5.51 12.24 -21.35
CA ILE A 149 6.57 12.72 -22.24
C ILE A 149 7.24 11.53 -22.93
N ILE A 150 7.60 10.49 -22.18
CA ILE A 150 8.23 9.26 -22.69
C ILE A 150 7.31 8.57 -23.71
N ALA A 151 6.00 8.54 -23.45
CA ALA A 151 5.04 7.90 -24.34
C ALA A 151 4.89 8.61 -25.70
N ILE A 152 5.12 9.93 -25.75
CA ILE A 152 4.97 10.75 -26.97
C ILE A 152 6.30 10.91 -27.71
N LEU A 153 7.36 11.28 -26.99
CA LEU A 153 8.66 11.68 -27.56
C LEU A 153 9.71 10.55 -27.51
N GLY A 154 9.54 9.58 -26.62
CA GLY A 154 10.53 8.53 -26.37
C GLY A 154 11.53 8.89 -25.26
N MET A 155 12.31 7.89 -24.83
CA MET A 155 13.30 8.03 -23.76
C MET A 155 14.51 8.89 -24.16
N ASP A 156 14.84 8.95 -25.45
CA ASP A 156 16.05 9.60 -25.94
C ASP A 156 16.00 11.13 -25.82
N GLU A 157 14.79 11.69 -25.82
CA GLU A 157 14.50 13.14 -25.71
C GLU A 157 14.58 13.68 -24.28
N LEU A 158 14.76 12.80 -23.29
CA LEU A 158 14.94 13.19 -21.89
C LEU A 158 16.36 13.70 -21.63
N SER A 159 16.48 14.63 -20.68
CA SER A 159 17.80 15.00 -20.14
C SER A 159 18.45 13.79 -19.44
N GLU A 160 19.78 13.80 -19.29
CA GLU A 160 20.48 12.70 -18.60
C GLU A 160 20.03 12.55 -17.14
N ASP A 161 19.69 13.67 -16.47
CA ASP A 161 19.14 13.67 -15.10
C ASP A 161 17.73 13.05 -15.04
N ASP A 162 16.90 13.31 -16.05
CA ASP A 162 15.58 12.70 -16.16
C ASP A 162 15.67 11.20 -16.47
N LYS A 163 16.59 10.80 -17.37
CA LYS A 163 16.88 9.38 -17.63
C LYS A 163 17.32 8.66 -16.37
N LEU A 164 18.19 9.28 -15.57
CA LEU A 164 18.61 8.74 -14.28
C LEU A 164 17.43 8.61 -13.30
N THR A 165 16.56 9.62 -13.24
CA THR A 165 15.35 9.60 -12.43
C THR A 165 14.42 8.46 -12.84
N VAL A 166 14.20 8.26 -14.14
CA VAL A 166 13.40 7.15 -14.68
C VAL A 166 14.02 5.81 -14.32
N ALA A 167 15.33 5.65 -14.49
CA ALA A 167 16.03 4.41 -14.17
C ALA A 167 15.90 4.04 -12.68
N ARG A 168 16.10 5.01 -11.77
CA ARG A 168 15.91 4.81 -10.33
C ARG A 168 14.46 4.52 -9.98
N ALA A 169 13.51 5.25 -10.57
CA ALA A 169 12.09 5.04 -10.33
C ALA A 169 11.63 3.63 -10.73
N ARG A 170 12.06 3.12 -11.88
CA ARG A 170 11.76 1.74 -12.31
C ARG A 170 12.33 0.71 -11.34
N LYS A 171 13.57 0.89 -10.87
CA LYS A 171 14.17 0.01 -9.85
C LYS A 171 13.38 0.03 -8.55
N ILE A 172 13.04 1.22 -8.05
CA ILE A 172 12.19 1.40 -6.85
C ILE A 172 10.84 0.71 -7.04
N GLN A 173 10.18 0.93 -8.19
CA GLN A 173 8.88 0.33 -8.49
C GLN A 173 8.93 -1.20 -8.47
N ARG A 174 10.00 -1.80 -9.02
CA ARG A 174 10.24 -3.25 -8.94
C ARG A 174 10.59 -3.71 -7.54
N PHE A 175 11.37 -2.94 -6.79
CA PHE A 175 11.80 -3.28 -5.44
C PHE A 175 10.67 -3.24 -4.40
N LEU A 176 9.57 -2.56 -4.70
CA LEU A 176 8.34 -2.65 -3.92
C LEU A 176 7.61 -3.99 -4.06
N SER A 177 8.01 -4.84 -5.01
CA SER A 177 7.50 -6.22 -5.11
C SER A 177 8.20 -7.15 -4.12
N GLN A 178 7.46 -8.09 -3.54
CA GLN A 178 7.97 -9.03 -2.56
C GLN A 178 7.27 -10.38 -2.67
N PRO A 179 8.00 -11.52 -2.68
CA PRO A 179 7.40 -12.84 -2.65
C PRO A 179 6.75 -13.11 -1.28
N PHE A 180 5.49 -13.54 -1.31
CA PHE A 180 4.73 -13.85 -0.10
C PHE A 180 4.79 -15.33 0.26
N HIS A 181 4.96 -15.62 1.55
CA HIS A 181 4.90 -16.99 2.08
C HIS A 181 3.60 -17.71 1.72
N VAL A 182 2.47 -17.01 1.73
CA VAL A 182 1.16 -17.57 1.34
C VAL A 182 1.03 -17.84 -0.16
N ALA A 183 1.87 -17.20 -0.99
CA ALA A 183 1.85 -17.37 -2.44
C ALA A 183 2.82 -18.46 -2.93
N GLU A 184 3.73 -18.94 -2.07
CA GLU A 184 4.77 -19.91 -2.40
C GLU A 184 4.24 -21.19 -3.06
N ILE A 185 3.06 -21.66 -2.61
CA ILE A 185 2.39 -22.84 -3.19
C ILE A 185 2.01 -22.63 -4.67
N PHE A 186 1.73 -21.39 -5.07
CA PHE A 186 1.30 -21.04 -6.42
C PHE A 186 2.45 -20.54 -7.30
N THR A 187 3.44 -19.86 -6.72
CA THR A 187 4.54 -19.22 -7.46
C THR A 187 5.81 -20.07 -7.48
N GLY A 188 5.96 -21.01 -6.54
CA GLY A 188 7.19 -21.77 -6.31
C GLY A 188 8.37 -20.95 -5.76
N ALA A 189 8.19 -19.64 -5.58
CA ALA A 189 9.21 -18.75 -5.02
C ALA A 189 9.04 -18.65 -3.49
N PRO A 190 10.11 -18.87 -2.70
CA PRO A 190 10.01 -18.85 -1.25
C PRO A 190 9.64 -17.45 -0.76
N GLY A 191 8.70 -17.40 0.17
CA GLY A 191 8.30 -16.15 0.81
C GLY A 191 9.45 -15.46 1.53
N LYS A 192 9.42 -14.13 1.59
CA LYS A 192 10.41 -13.32 2.29
C LYS A 192 9.74 -12.46 3.34
N TYR A 193 10.39 -12.31 4.49
CA TYR A 193 10.06 -11.33 5.51
C TYR A 193 11.22 -10.33 5.56
N VAL A 194 10.90 -9.03 5.46
CA VAL A 194 11.90 -7.96 5.38
C VAL A 194 11.77 -7.10 6.62
N ASP A 195 12.86 -6.92 7.35
CA ASP A 195 12.86 -6.08 8.56
C ASP A 195 12.74 -4.59 8.19
N LEU A 196 12.09 -3.82 9.06
CA LEU A 196 11.88 -2.38 8.84
C LEU A 196 13.21 -1.62 8.66
N LYS A 197 14.23 -1.91 9.47
CA LYS A 197 15.51 -1.20 9.42
C LYS A 197 16.26 -1.51 8.12
N GLU A 198 16.22 -2.77 7.71
CA GLU A 198 16.81 -3.23 6.45
C GLU A 198 16.11 -2.58 5.26
N ASN A 199 14.78 -2.48 5.29
CA ASN A 199 13.99 -1.83 4.26
C ASN A 199 14.39 -0.36 4.09
N ILE A 200 14.43 0.41 5.18
CA ILE A 200 14.82 1.83 5.17
C ILE A 200 16.23 1.99 4.59
N THR A 201 17.19 1.20 5.07
CA THR A 201 18.59 1.26 4.60
C THR A 201 18.70 0.94 3.11
N SER A 202 17.93 -0.04 2.63
CA SER A 202 17.92 -0.47 1.24
C SER A 202 17.38 0.63 0.31
N PHE A 203 16.23 1.22 0.66
CA PHE A 203 15.66 2.32 -0.12
C PHE A 203 16.51 3.58 -0.04
N GLN A 204 17.14 3.87 1.09
CA GLN A 204 18.07 4.98 1.20
C GLN A 204 19.27 4.81 0.25
N GLY A 205 19.85 3.61 0.18
CA GLY A 205 20.93 3.34 -0.77
C GLY A 205 20.51 3.47 -2.24
N LEU A 206 19.26 3.12 -2.58
CA LEU A 206 18.66 3.36 -3.89
C LEU A 206 18.52 4.86 -4.21
N LEU A 207 18.08 5.66 -3.23
CA LEU A 207 17.96 7.12 -3.38
C LEU A 207 19.33 7.79 -3.52
N ASP A 208 20.33 7.30 -2.78
CA ASP A 208 21.71 7.79 -2.81
C ASP A 208 22.46 7.39 -4.11
N GLY A 209 21.90 6.48 -4.91
CA GLY A 209 22.50 6.00 -6.16
C GLY A 209 23.51 4.87 -6.01
N LYS A 210 23.62 4.23 -4.84
CA LYS A 210 24.60 3.15 -4.58
C LYS A 210 24.40 1.91 -5.46
N TYR A 211 23.21 1.77 -6.04
CA TYR A 211 22.81 0.61 -6.83
C TYR A 211 22.41 0.99 -8.27
N ASP A 212 22.92 2.12 -8.76
CA ASP A 212 22.63 2.61 -10.11
C ASP A 212 23.19 1.71 -11.23
N ASP A 213 24.25 0.97 -10.95
CA ASP A 213 24.84 0.02 -11.91
C ASP A 213 24.06 -1.30 -12.02
N LEU A 214 23.18 -1.61 -11.07
CA LEU A 214 22.41 -2.85 -11.06
C LEU A 214 21.23 -2.79 -12.05
N SER A 215 20.92 -3.92 -12.69
CA SER A 215 19.80 -4.00 -13.65
C SER A 215 18.44 -3.95 -12.96
N GLU A 216 17.41 -3.42 -13.62
CA GLU A 216 16.04 -3.34 -13.06
C GLU A 216 15.48 -4.72 -12.63
N GLN A 217 15.83 -5.78 -13.36
CA GLN A 217 15.38 -7.15 -13.09
C GLN A 217 15.93 -7.72 -11.77
N SER A 218 17.07 -7.22 -11.29
CA SER A 218 17.63 -7.63 -10.01
C SER A 218 16.77 -7.21 -8.81
N PHE A 219 15.96 -6.15 -8.97
CA PHE A 219 15.06 -5.63 -7.93
C PHE A 219 13.68 -6.30 -7.90
N TYR A 220 13.38 -7.19 -8.84
CA TYR A 220 12.06 -7.80 -8.94
C TYR A 220 11.94 -9.06 -8.07
N MET A 221 10.88 -9.15 -7.26
CA MET A 221 10.53 -10.31 -6.41
C MET A 221 11.69 -10.79 -5.53
N VAL A 222 12.20 -9.89 -4.69
CA VAL A 222 13.31 -10.11 -3.75
C VAL A 222 12.93 -9.55 -2.38
N GLY A 223 13.61 -9.99 -1.32
CA GLY A 223 13.40 -9.48 0.04
C GLY A 223 14.19 -8.20 0.31
N GLY A 224 15.50 -8.36 0.49
CA GLY A 224 16.43 -7.28 0.87
C GLY A 224 17.42 -6.93 -0.22
N ILE A 225 18.23 -5.90 0.04
CA ILE A 225 19.24 -5.44 -0.94
C ILE A 225 20.34 -6.47 -1.19
N ASP A 226 20.67 -7.30 -0.20
CA ASP A 226 21.65 -8.37 -0.36
C ASP A 226 21.18 -9.39 -1.42
N GLU A 227 19.87 -9.68 -1.47
CA GLU A 227 19.29 -10.55 -2.49
C GLU A 227 19.29 -9.89 -3.88
N VAL A 228 19.12 -8.56 -3.95
CA VAL A 228 19.26 -7.80 -5.20
C VAL A 228 20.67 -7.97 -5.75
N VAL A 229 21.70 -7.76 -4.93
CA VAL A 229 23.11 -7.88 -5.34
C VAL A 229 23.42 -9.30 -5.79
N ALA A 230 23.04 -10.31 -5.01
CA ALA A 230 23.24 -11.71 -5.38
C ALA A 230 22.53 -12.08 -6.70
N LYS A 231 21.33 -11.57 -6.91
CA LYS A 231 20.56 -11.77 -8.15
C LYS A 231 21.21 -11.05 -9.34
N ALA A 232 21.72 -9.84 -9.15
CA ALA A 232 22.43 -9.10 -10.18
C ALA A 232 23.70 -9.84 -10.63
N GLU A 233 24.48 -10.39 -9.69
CA GLU A 233 25.66 -11.21 -10.01
C GLU A 233 25.30 -12.46 -10.82
N LYS A 234 24.18 -13.11 -10.48
CA LYS A 234 23.70 -14.29 -11.23
C LYS A 234 23.32 -13.91 -12.66
N ILE A 235 22.57 -12.83 -12.85
CA ILE A 235 22.17 -12.34 -14.18
C ILE A 235 23.40 -11.97 -15.02
N ALA A 236 24.40 -11.32 -14.41
CA ALA A 236 25.64 -10.96 -15.08
C ALA A 236 26.43 -12.20 -15.54
N LYS A 237 26.51 -13.25 -14.71
CA LYS A 237 27.14 -14.53 -15.06
C LYS A 237 26.41 -15.26 -16.19
N GLU A 238 25.07 -15.28 -16.16
CA GLU A 238 24.25 -15.91 -17.19
C GLU A 238 24.30 -15.16 -18.53
N SER A 239 24.46 -13.84 -18.51
CA SER A 239 24.57 -13.01 -19.73
C SER A 239 25.97 -13.08 -20.38
N ALA A 240 26.97 -13.51 -19.61
CA ALA A 240 28.35 -13.67 -20.08
C ALA A 240 28.67 -15.10 -20.59
N ALA A 241 27.77 -16.06 -20.34
CA ALA A 241 27.86 -17.45 -20.77
C ALA A 241 27.12 -17.67 -22.10
#